data_AF-A0A2E7EUG3-F1
#
_entry.id   AF-A0A2E7EUG3-F1
#
_cell.length_a   1.000
_cell.length_b   1.000
_cell.length_c   1.000
_cell.angle_alpha   90.00
_cell.angle_beta   90.00
_cell.angle_gamma   90.00
#
_symmetry.space_group_name_H-M   'P 1'
#
loop_
_entity.id
_entity.type
_entity.pdbx_description
1 polymer ?
#
loop_
_entity_poly.entity_id
_entity_poly.type
_entity_poly.pdbx_seq_one_letter_code
_entity_poly.pdbx_strand_id
1 'polypeptide(L)'
;MKDLVRTGLIWAVACLLAALAVIVFAALVLPVDQPIPIHWNSQGAADRFADRMTALMVLAAPAGILLLTNILLAIVPFISPRPENILKSSRIYLVTWAGSNLLVLGVTALIAFAMVGGAETGATPVIIPVILSSLCIFLIAIGNYLPKSSANWFVGVRTPWTLSSDYTWARTHRLAGWLFVLAGIAGLPFALMGDTPFRQILVVPLASVAAIVSIVYSYVVWRNAPDRK
;
A
#
# COMPACT_ATOMS: atom_id res chain seq x y z
N MET A 1 -10.55 4.63 22.35
CA MET A 1 -10.10 5.38 21.16
C MET A 1 -8.74 6.05 21.35
N LYS A 2 -8.51 6.80 22.44
CA LYS A 2 -7.23 7.48 22.69
C LYS A 2 -6.01 6.55 22.65
N ASP A 3 -6.07 5.39 23.29
CA ASP A 3 -4.93 4.44 23.30
C ASP A 3 -4.64 3.82 21.92
N LEU A 4 -5.70 3.56 21.13
CA LEU A 4 -5.58 3.09 19.75
C LEU A 4 -4.82 4.10 18.90
N VAL A 5 -5.24 5.37 18.95
CA VAL A 5 -4.61 6.46 18.20
C VAL A 5 -3.20 6.73 18.70
N ARG A 6 -2.97 6.74 20.02
CA ARG A 6 -1.63 6.90 20.60
C ARG A 6 -0.67 5.82 20.09
N THR A 7 -1.11 4.57 20.07
CA THR A 7 -0.30 3.45 19.56
C THR A 7 0.03 3.63 18.08
N GLY A 8 -0.97 3.98 17.26
CA GLY A 8 -0.75 4.27 15.84
C GLY A 8 0.23 5.42 15.60
N LEU A 9 0.10 6.51 16.38
CA LEU A 9 0.99 7.67 16.29
C LEU A 9 2.44 7.36 16.70
N ILE A 10 2.66 6.48 17.69
CA ILE A 10 4.02 6.06 18.04
C ILE A 10 4.71 5.39 16.85
N TRP A 11 4.01 4.46 16.17
CA TRP A 11 4.52 3.82 14.96
C TRP A 11 4.69 4.80 13.81
N ALA A 12 3.76 5.74 13.64
CA ALA A 12 3.82 6.78 12.63
C ALA A 12 5.07 7.65 12.80
N VAL A 13 5.35 8.11 14.02
CA VAL A 13 6.52 8.93 14.33
C VAL A 13 7.80 8.15 14.05
N ALA A 14 7.89 6.89 14.46
CA ALA A 14 9.05 6.05 14.16
C ALA A 14 9.30 5.94 12.64
N CYS A 15 8.26 5.71 11.84
CA CYS A 15 8.38 5.62 10.38
C CYS A 15 8.70 6.96 9.71
N LEU A 16 8.16 8.07 10.23
CA LEU A 16 8.45 9.43 9.76
C LEU A 16 9.92 9.79 10.02
N LEU A 17 10.45 9.46 11.20
CA LEU A 17 11.86 9.66 11.54
C LEU A 17 12.77 8.80 10.66
N ALA A 18 12.39 7.55 10.40
CA ALA A 18 13.12 6.68 9.47
C ALA A 18 13.10 7.24 8.03
N ALA A 19 11.96 7.72 7.54
CA ALA A 19 11.85 8.34 6.23
C ALA A 19 12.70 9.63 6.14
N LEU A 20 12.70 10.45 7.19
CA LEU A 20 13.57 11.61 7.29
C LEU A 20 15.05 11.21 7.26
N ALA A 21 15.45 10.17 7.98
CA ALA A 21 16.82 9.66 7.96
C ALA A 21 17.24 9.21 6.55
N VAL A 22 16.35 8.54 5.81
CA VAL A 22 16.58 8.17 4.40
C VAL A 22 16.79 9.41 3.52
N ILE A 23 15.95 10.43 3.67
CA ILE A 23 16.05 11.68 2.88
C ILE A 23 17.35 12.42 3.23
N VAL A 24 17.70 12.52 4.52
CA VAL A 24 18.95 13.15 4.97
C VAL A 24 20.15 12.38 4.42
N PHE A 25 20.14 11.05 4.49
CA PHE A 25 21.19 10.22 3.90
C PHE A 25 21.35 10.48 2.41
N ALA A 26 20.25 10.45 1.64
CA ALA A 26 20.28 10.77 0.21
C ALA A 26 20.80 12.19 -0.04
N ALA A 27 20.41 13.16 0.78
CA ALA A 27 20.91 14.53 0.67
C ALA A 27 22.41 14.64 0.93
N LEU A 28 23.00 13.79 1.77
CA LEU A 28 24.44 13.80 2.05
C LEU A 28 25.27 13.10 0.95
N VAL A 29 24.70 12.09 0.29
CA VAL A 29 25.43 11.24 -0.66
C VAL A 29 25.21 11.66 -2.12
N LEU A 30 24.04 12.20 -2.47
CA LEU A 30 23.74 12.55 -3.86
C LEU A 30 24.66 13.67 -4.37
N PRO A 31 25.21 13.52 -5.59
CA PRO A 31 26.11 14.51 -6.17
C PRO A 31 25.39 15.83 -6.46
N VAL A 32 26.13 16.95 -6.39
CA VAL A 32 25.59 18.29 -6.71
C VAL A 32 25.62 18.56 -8.21
N ASP A 33 26.69 18.14 -8.88
CA ASP A 33 27.03 18.58 -10.23
C ASP A 33 26.65 17.56 -11.31
N GLN A 34 25.82 16.57 -10.98
CA GLN A 34 25.43 15.50 -11.89
C GLN A 34 23.92 15.28 -11.89
N PRO A 35 23.34 14.93 -13.05
CA PRO A 35 21.92 14.62 -13.16
C PRO A 35 21.58 13.33 -12.39
N ILE A 36 20.57 13.40 -11.52
CA ILE A 36 20.11 12.27 -10.69
C ILE A 36 18.86 11.66 -11.34
N PRO A 37 18.78 10.32 -11.47
CA PRO A 37 17.60 9.68 -12.05
C PRO A 37 16.39 9.82 -11.11
N ILE A 38 15.25 10.24 -11.66
CA ILE A 38 13.99 10.48 -10.93
C ILE A 38 12.80 9.71 -11.53
N HIS A 39 13.04 8.93 -12.58
CA HIS A 39 12.06 8.05 -13.21
C HIS A 39 12.78 6.90 -13.92
N TRP A 40 12.12 5.74 -13.97
CA TRP A 40 12.59 4.55 -14.66
C TRP A 40 11.45 3.99 -15.50
N ASN A 41 11.74 3.64 -16.75
CA ASN A 41 10.77 3.04 -17.66
C ASN A 41 10.46 1.58 -17.29
N SER A 42 9.59 0.94 -18.07
CA SER A 42 9.19 -0.46 -17.87
C SER A 42 10.31 -1.49 -18.00
N GLN A 43 11.47 -1.09 -18.53
CA GLN A 43 12.68 -1.90 -18.63
C GLN A 43 13.62 -1.68 -17.44
N GLY A 44 13.24 -0.80 -16.50
CA GLY A 44 14.05 -0.41 -15.35
C GLY A 44 15.15 0.59 -15.71
N ALA A 45 15.18 1.10 -16.94
CA ALA A 45 16.15 2.10 -17.37
C ALA A 45 15.72 3.51 -16.98
N ALA A 46 16.67 4.29 -16.45
CA ALA A 46 16.42 5.68 -16.13
C ALA A 46 16.22 6.49 -17.41
N ASP A 47 15.08 7.17 -17.52
CA ASP A 47 14.67 7.95 -18.70
C ASP A 47 14.34 9.41 -18.37
N ARG A 48 14.33 9.77 -17.07
CA ARG A 48 14.18 11.15 -16.60
C ARG A 48 15.14 11.43 -15.47
N PHE A 49 15.79 12.59 -15.56
CA PHE A 49 16.79 13.04 -14.61
C PHE A 49 16.47 14.46 -14.13
N ALA A 50 17.02 14.84 -12.98
CA ALA A 50 16.89 16.18 -12.43
C ALA A 50 18.12 16.59 -11.61
N ASP A 51 18.19 17.87 -11.26
CA ASP A 51 19.17 18.38 -10.30
C ASP A 51 18.92 17.82 -8.88
N ARG A 52 19.91 17.97 -7.99
CA ARG A 52 19.87 17.46 -6.62
C ARG A 52 18.68 17.96 -5.80
N MET A 53 18.32 19.23 -5.92
CA MET A 53 17.19 19.78 -5.15
C MET A 53 15.88 19.17 -5.63
N THR A 54 15.67 19.12 -6.95
CA THR A 54 14.49 18.49 -7.54
C THR A 54 14.39 17.01 -7.22
N ALA A 55 15.50 16.26 -7.27
CA ALA A 55 15.53 14.85 -6.88
C ALA A 55 15.14 14.64 -5.40
N LEU A 56 15.63 15.48 -4.49
CA LEU A 56 15.25 15.43 -3.07
C LEU A 56 13.78 15.79 -2.84
N MET A 57 13.21 16.73 -3.58
CA MET A 57 11.77 17.03 -3.53
C MET A 57 10.92 15.84 -4.00
N VAL A 58 11.34 15.18 -5.09
CA VAL A 58 10.68 13.96 -5.57
C VAL A 58 10.77 12.85 -4.52
N LEU A 59 11.93 12.67 -3.88
CA LEU A 59 12.12 11.69 -2.81
C LEU A 59 11.30 12.02 -1.56
N ALA A 60 11.06 13.30 -1.27
CA ALA A 60 10.26 13.75 -0.14
C ALA A 60 8.75 13.52 -0.34
N ALA A 61 8.26 13.39 -1.58
CA ALA A 61 6.82 13.24 -1.85
C ALA A 61 6.19 12.00 -1.17
N PRO A 62 6.79 10.79 -1.23
CA PRO A 62 6.34 9.64 -0.41
C PRO A 62 6.28 9.92 1.09
N ALA A 63 7.23 10.68 1.66
CA ALA A 63 7.20 11.06 3.07
C ALA A 63 6.06 12.04 3.39
N GLY A 64 5.70 12.93 2.45
CA GLY A 64 4.50 13.76 2.55
C GLY A 64 3.21 12.93 2.55
N ILE A 65 3.13 11.91 1.68
CA ILE A 65 2.01 10.96 1.65
C ILE A 65 1.93 10.17 2.96
N LEU A 66 3.07 9.75 3.51
CA LEU A 66 3.18 9.10 4.82
C LEU A 66 2.56 9.99 5.91
N LEU A 67 2.96 11.26 5.99
CA LEU A 67 2.43 12.22 6.95
C LEU A 67 0.90 12.38 6.81
N LEU A 68 0.41 12.63 5.59
CA LEU A 68 -1.02 12.80 5.33
C LEU A 68 -1.82 11.55 5.73
N THR A 69 -1.34 10.37 5.35
CA THR A 69 -2.01 9.10 5.68
C THR A 69 -2.10 8.89 7.19
N ASN A 70 -1.05 9.24 7.94
CA ASN A 70 -1.05 9.16 9.40
C ASN A 70 -2.04 10.13 10.05
N ILE A 71 -2.16 11.36 9.53
CA ILE A 71 -3.16 12.33 9.98
C ILE A 71 -4.57 11.77 9.75
N LEU A 72 -4.84 11.25 8.55
CA LEU A 72 -6.13 10.66 8.23
C LEU A 72 -6.46 9.48 9.15
N LEU A 73 -5.52 8.55 9.35
CA LEU A 73 -5.73 7.40 10.23
C LEU A 73 -5.82 7.79 11.73
N ALA A 74 -5.29 8.94 12.14
CA ALA A 74 -5.54 9.46 13.49
C ALA A 74 -6.97 10.02 13.65
N ILE A 75 -7.53 10.61 12.59
CA ILE A 75 -8.85 11.26 12.60
C ILE A 75 -10.00 10.26 12.39
N VAL A 76 -9.81 9.24 11.54
CA VAL A 76 -10.84 8.26 11.14
C VAL A 76 -11.66 7.68 12.32
N PRO A 77 -11.06 7.26 13.46
CA PRO A 77 -11.83 6.72 14.59
C PRO A 77 -12.86 7.70 15.17
N PHE A 78 -12.65 9.01 15.03
CA PHE A 78 -13.49 10.06 15.59
C PHE A 78 -14.59 10.54 14.65
N ILE A 79 -14.38 10.43 13.34
CA ILE A 79 -15.35 10.88 12.31
C ILE A 79 -16.17 9.74 11.72
N SER A 80 -15.84 8.49 12.08
CA SER A 80 -16.53 7.32 11.55
C SER A 80 -18.00 7.30 11.97
N PRO A 81 -18.94 6.99 11.05
CA PRO A 81 -20.34 6.75 11.41
C PRO A 81 -20.55 5.50 12.30
N ARG A 82 -19.55 4.61 12.38
CA ARG A 82 -19.55 3.38 13.19
C ARG A 82 -18.23 3.24 13.98
N PRO A 83 -17.97 4.12 14.97
CA PRO A 83 -16.69 4.12 15.71
C PRO A 83 -16.47 2.84 16.52
N GLU A 84 -17.53 2.21 17.02
CA GLU A 84 -17.51 0.94 17.72
C GLU A 84 -16.95 -0.21 16.87
N ASN A 85 -17.22 -0.22 15.56
CA ASN A 85 -16.70 -1.24 14.66
C ASN A 85 -15.19 -1.08 14.38
N ILE A 86 -14.68 0.15 14.45
CA ILE A 86 -13.23 0.42 14.43
C ILE A 86 -12.58 -0.11 15.71
N LEU A 87 -13.20 0.09 16.87
CA LEU A 87 -12.68 -0.43 18.15
C LEU A 87 -12.69 -1.97 18.20
N LYS A 88 -13.77 -2.61 17.73
CA LYS A 88 -13.83 -4.07 17.57
C LYS A 88 -12.73 -4.59 16.64
N SER A 89 -12.37 -3.80 15.63
CA SER A 89 -11.30 -4.11 14.66
C SER A 89 -9.96 -3.46 15.01
N SER A 90 -9.74 -3.04 16.26
CA SER A 90 -8.57 -2.23 16.68
C SER A 90 -7.23 -2.85 16.31
N ARG A 91 -7.06 -4.16 16.49
CA ARG A 91 -5.84 -4.87 16.08
C ARG A 91 -5.59 -4.77 14.58
N ILE A 92 -6.63 -4.97 13.79
CA ILE A 92 -6.54 -4.91 12.32
C ILE A 92 -6.27 -3.49 11.86
N TYR A 93 -6.89 -2.51 12.52
CA TYR A 93 -6.65 -1.11 12.29
C TYR A 93 -5.18 -0.74 12.50
N LEU A 94 -4.59 -1.14 13.64
CA LEU A 94 -3.18 -0.91 13.94
C LEU A 94 -2.24 -1.63 12.98
N VAL A 95 -2.53 -2.88 12.63
CA VAL A 95 -1.71 -3.63 11.66
C VAL A 95 -1.78 -2.99 10.28
N THR A 96 -2.96 -2.54 9.85
CA THR A 96 -3.13 -1.82 8.58
C THR A 96 -2.35 -0.51 8.61
N TRP A 97 -2.44 0.24 9.71
CA TRP A 97 -1.75 1.50 9.89
C TRP A 97 -0.22 1.33 9.90
N ALA A 98 0.31 0.38 10.67
CA ALA A 98 1.74 0.07 10.68
C ALA A 98 2.21 -0.46 9.31
N GLY A 99 1.45 -1.37 8.71
CA GLY A 99 1.76 -1.95 7.40
C GLY A 99 1.80 -0.92 6.28
N SER A 100 0.85 0.03 6.23
CA SER A 100 0.87 1.12 5.25
C SER A 100 2.08 2.04 5.44
N ASN A 101 2.46 2.31 6.71
CA ASN A 101 3.66 3.10 7.00
C ASN A 101 4.94 2.40 6.52
N LEU A 102 5.09 1.11 6.83
CA LEU A 102 6.24 0.31 6.41
C LEU A 102 6.34 0.20 4.89
N LEU A 103 5.21 0.04 4.19
CA LEU A 103 5.17 0.01 2.72
C LEU A 103 5.70 1.32 2.13
N VAL A 104 5.16 2.46 2.57
CA VAL A 104 5.58 3.77 2.06
C VAL A 104 7.03 4.06 2.43
N LEU A 105 7.47 3.74 3.64
CA LEU A 105 8.88 3.84 4.05
C LEU A 105 9.79 2.99 3.15
N GLY A 106 9.40 1.74 2.87
CA GLY A 106 10.14 0.85 1.97
C GLY A 106 10.25 1.40 0.56
N VAL A 107 9.17 1.99 0.03
CA VAL A 107 9.18 2.67 -1.27
C VAL A 107 10.12 3.89 -1.25
N THR A 108 10.08 4.71 -0.20
CA THR A 108 11.01 5.85 -0.04
C THR A 108 12.46 5.38 -0.04
N ALA A 109 12.77 4.35 0.74
CA ALA A 109 14.12 3.77 0.81
C ALA A 109 14.57 3.18 -0.53
N LEU A 110 13.68 2.51 -1.25
CA LEU A 110 13.97 1.95 -2.57
C LEU A 110 14.26 3.05 -3.60
N ILE A 111 13.48 4.15 -3.60
CA ILE A 111 13.72 5.30 -4.49
C ILE A 111 15.07 5.94 -4.15
N ALA A 112 15.38 6.15 -2.87
CA ALA A 112 16.66 6.71 -2.45
C ALA A 112 17.83 5.83 -2.90
N PHE A 113 17.74 4.51 -2.67
CA PHE A 113 18.73 3.53 -3.12
C PHE A 113 18.92 3.59 -4.64
N ALA A 114 17.82 3.71 -5.39
CA ALA A 114 17.86 3.81 -6.85
C ALA A 114 18.50 5.11 -7.35
N MET A 115 18.22 6.23 -6.70
CA MET A 115 18.84 7.52 -7.01
C MET A 115 20.35 7.49 -6.78
N VAL A 116 20.79 6.97 -5.63
CA VAL A 116 22.22 6.88 -5.27
C VAL A 116 22.95 5.92 -6.21
N GLY A 117 22.44 4.70 -6.39
CA GLY A 117 23.09 3.71 -7.26
C GLY A 117 23.15 4.15 -8.72
N GLY A 118 22.09 4.78 -9.23
CA GLY A 118 22.06 5.30 -10.59
C GLY A 118 23.00 6.50 -10.81
N ALA A 119 23.18 7.35 -9.81
CA ALA A 119 24.11 8.48 -9.86
C ALA A 119 25.59 8.03 -9.80
N GLU A 120 25.92 7.01 -8.99
CA GLU A 120 27.30 6.54 -8.82
C GLU A 120 27.77 5.59 -9.92
N THR A 121 26.91 4.70 -10.39
CA THR A 121 27.33 3.56 -11.23
C THR A 121 26.62 3.49 -12.59
N GLY A 122 25.62 4.34 -12.83
CA GLY A 122 24.73 4.22 -13.99
C GLY A 122 23.91 2.93 -14.02
N ALA A 123 23.98 2.10 -12.97
CA ALA A 123 23.27 0.84 -12.90
C ALA A 123 21.76 1.08 -12.73
N THR A 124 20.98 0.30 -13.44
CA THR A 124 19.53 0.19 -13.26
C THR A 124 19.26 -0.78 -12.13
N PRO A 125 18.86 -0.30 -10.93
CA PRO A 125 18.64 -1.19 -9.80
C PRO A 125 17.45 -2.11 -10.09
N VAL A 126 17.35 -3.21 -9.35
CA VAL A 126 16.27 -4.21 -9.44
C VAL A 126 14.96 -3.65 -8.84
N ILE A 127 14.55 -2.45 -9.26
CA ILE A 127 13.41 -1.70 -8.73
C ILE A 127 12.11 -2.42 -9.06
N ILE A 128 11.94 -2.83 -10.32
CA ILE A 128 10.67 -3.38 -10.80
C ILE A 128 10.32 -4.70 -10.09
N PRO A 129 11.22 -5.71 -10.00
CA PRO A 129 10.91 -6.93 -9.27
C PRO A 129 10.64 -6.69 -7.78
N VAL A 130 11.35 -5.76 -7.13
CA VAL A 130 11.13 -5.44 -5.71
C VAL A 130 9.76 -4.79 -5.49
N ILE A 131 9.38 -3.81 -6.32
CA ILE A 131 8.06 -3.14 -6.22
C ILE A 131 6.95 -4.17 -6.44
N LEU A 132 7.04 -4.98 -7.49
CA LEU A 132 6.00 -5.95 -7.81
C LEU A 132 5.90 -7.07 -6.78
N SER A 133 7.03 -7.55 -6.26
CA SER A 133 7.04 -8.54 -5.18
C SER A 133 6.44 -7.95 -3.90
N SER A 134 6.77 -6.70 -3.59
CA SER A 134 6.19 -5.98 -2.45
C SER A 134 4.68 -5.80 -2.60
N LEU A 135 4.20 -5.50 -3.80
CA LEU A 135 2.76 -5.44 -4.11
C LEU A 135 2.11 -6.81 -3.93
N CYS A 136 2.72 -7.89 -4.41
CA CYS A 136 2.19 -9.26 -4.23
C CYS A 136 2.09 -9.62 -2.74
N ILE A 137 3.13 -9.35 -1.95
CA ILE A 137 3.14 -9.57 -0.50
C ILE A 137 2.05 -8.73 0.17
N PHE A 138 1.86 -7.48 -0.27
CA PHE A 138 0.81 -6.61 0.22
C PHE A 138 -0.59 -7.15 -0.06
N LEU A 139 -0.85 -7.69 -1.27
CA LEU A 139 -2.12 -8.33 -1.61
C LEU A 139 -2.38 -9.57 -0.72
N ILE A 140 -1.35 -10.38 -0.48
CA ILE A 140 -1.44 -11.53 0.44
C ILE A 140 -1.78 -11.07 1.86
N ALA A 141 -1.07 -10.05 2.35
CA ALA A 141 -1.31 -9.51 3.68
C ALA A 141 -2.75 -8.99 3.81
N ILE A 142 -3.18 -8.09 2.92
CA ILE A 142 -4.55 -7.54 2.93
C ILE A 142 -5.57 -8.66 2.82
N GLY A 143 -5.40 -9.60 1.90
CA GLY A 143 -6.31 -10.72 1.72
C GLY A 143 -6.50 -11.54 3.00
N ASN A 144 -5.43 -11.76 3.77
CA ASN A 144 -5.50 -12.45 5.05
C ASN A 144 -6.21 -11.63 6.17
N TYR A 145 -6.29 -10.31 6.03
CA TYR A 145 -6.93 -9.43 7.02
C TYR A 145 -8.36 -9.01 6.68
N LEU A 146 -8.74 -8.95 5.40
CA LEU A 146 -10.09 -8.56 4.97
C LEU A 146 -11.21 -9.31 5.70
N PRO A 147 -11.21 -10.65 5.82
CA PRO A 147 -12.30 -11.41 6.47
C PRO A 147 -12.47 -11.11 7.96
N LYS A 148 -11.44 -10.54 8.59
CA LYS A 148 -11.42 -10.26 10.03
C LYS A 148 -11.98 -8.86 10.34
N SER A 149 -12.18 -8.02 9.32
CA SER A 149 -12.65 -6.65 9.50
C SER A 149 -14.15 -6.58 9.75
N SER A 150 -14.56 -5.70 10.66
CA SER A 150 -15.99 -5.36 10.85
C SER A 150 -16.44 -4.28 9.86
N ALA A 151 -17.74 -4.23 9.57
CA ALA A 151 -18.33 -3.25 8.67
C ALA A 151 -18.00 -1.81 9.07
N ASN A 152 -17.33 -1.09 8.17
CA ASN A 152 -16.87 0.27 8.40
C ASN A 152 -16.86 1.07 7.09
N TRP A 153 -16.81 2.40 7.21
CA TRP A 153 -16.92 3.31 6.06
C TRP A 153 -15.59 3.60 5.35
N PHE A 154 -14.45 3.10 5.84
CA PHE A 154 -13.13 3.52 5.37
C PHE A 154 -12.33 2.42 4.67
N VAL A 155 -12.41 1.17 5.14
CA VAL A 155 -11.54 0.07 4.72
C VAL A 155 -12.36 -1.12 4.27
N GLY A 156 -12.04 -1.66 3.09
CA GLY A 156 -12.64 -2.87 2.54
C GLY A 156 -13.44 -2.65 1.25
N VAL A 157 -14.25 -3.62 0.88
CA VAL A 157 -15.18 -3.57 -0.27
C VAL A 157 -16.43 -2.82 0.18
N ARG A 158 -16.51 -1.52 -0.14
CA ARG A 158 -17.52 -0.57 0.37
C ARG A 158 -18.61 -0.29 -0.67
N THR A 159 -19.41 -1.28 -0.98
CA THR A 159 -20.59 -1.11 -1.82
C THR A 159 -21.79 -0.72 -0.95
N PRO A 160 -22.85 -0.12 -1.51
CA PRO A 160 -24.10 0.12 -0.76
C PRO A 160 -24.60 -1.15 -0.06
N TRP A 161 -24.39 -2.30 -0.71
CA TRP A 161 -24.76 -3.62 -0.23
C TRP A 161 -23.97 -4.06 1.00
N THR A 162 -22.63 -3.97 0.99
CA THR A 162 -21.81 -4.35 2.15
C THR A 162 -21.99 -3.41 3.33
N LEU A 163 -22.33 -2.14 3.10
CA LEU A 163 -22.58 -1.17 4.17
C LEU A 163 -23.96 -1.33 4.81
N SER A 164 -24.93 -1.88 4.07
CA SER A 164 -26.31 -2.10 4.54
C SER A 164 -26.51 -3.39 5.36
N SER A 165 -25.62 -4.38 5.25
CA SER A 165 -25.78 -5.72 5.82
C SER A 165 -24.45 -6.26 6.33
N ASP A 166 -24.37 -6.59 7.62
CA ASP A 166 -23.18 -7.18 8.25
C ASP A 166 -22.96 -8.61 7.74
N TYR A 167 -24.03 -9.34 7.42
CA TYR A 167 -23.94 -10.64 6.73
C TYR A 167 -23.24 -10.52 5.37
N THR A 168 -23.66 -9.55 4.55
CA THR A 168 -23.07 -9.29 3.24
C THR A 168 -21.62 -8.85 3.38
N TRP A 169 -21.31 -8.00 4.35
CA TRP A 169 -19.95 -7.60 4.67
C TRP A 169 -19.05 -8.81 4.91
N ALA A 170 -19.42 -9.68 5.86
CA ALA A 170 -18.62 -10.82 6.26
C ALA A 170 -18.37 -11.81 5.11
N ARG A 171 -19.42 -12.14 4.34
CA ARG A 171 -19.32 -13.05 3.20
C ARG A 171 -18.45 -12.47 2.08
N THR A 172 -18.64 -11.19 1.75
CA THR A 172 -17.87 -10.50 0.70
C THR A 172 -16.40 -10.45 1.05
N HIS A 173 -16.08 -10.02 2.28
CA HIS A 173 -14.70 -9.89 2.73
C HIS A 173 -13.99 -11.24 2.90
N ARG A 174 -14.74 -12.32 3.19
CA ARG A 174 -14.21 -13.69 3.16
C ARG A 174 -13.79 -14.10 1.75
N LEU A 175 -14.63 -13.86 0.73
CA LEU A 175 -14.28 -14.16 -0.65
C LEU A 175 -13.13 -13.27 -1.13
N ALA A 176 -13.25 -11.96 -0.93
CA ALA A 176 -12.21 -10.99 -1.30
C ALA A 176 -10.87 -11.38 -0.69
N GLY A 177 -10.86 -11.78 0.59
CA GLY A 177 -9.66 -12.25 1.27
C GLY A 177 -8.94 -13.38 0.53
N TRP A 178 -9.68 -14.41 0.12
CA TRP A 178 -9.13 -15.50 -0.69
C TRP A 178 -8.64 -15.03 -2.06
N LEU A 179 -9.42 -14.21 -2.77
CA LEU A 179 -9.06 -13.73 -4.10
C LEU A 179 -7.78 -12.89 -4.07
N PHE A 180 -7.61 -12.01 -3.09
CA PHE A 180 -6.41 -11.19 -2.93
C PHE A 180 -5.18 -12.02 -2.53
N VAL A 181 -5.33 -13.02 -1.66
CA VAL A 181 -4.26 -13.97 -1.34
C VAL A 181 -3.83 -14.74 -2.59
N LEU A 182 -4.79 -15.29 -3.33
CA LEU A 182 -4.50 -16.05 -4.55
C LEU A 182 -3.86 -15.18 -5.63
N ALA A 183 -4.34 -13.94 -5.82
CA ALA A 183 -3.76 -12.99 -6.76
C ALA A 183 -2.30 -12.66 -6.41
N GLY A 184 -2.00 -12.42 -5.13
CA GLY A 184 -0.63 -12.16 -4.69
C GLY A 184 0.29 -13.38 -4.81
N ILE A 185 -0.18 -14.59 -4.44
CA ILE A 185 0.60 -15.83 -4.60
C ILE A 185 0.85 -16.11 -6.09
N ALA A 186 -0.19 -15.98 -6.93
CA ALA A 186 -0.07 -16.20 -8.36
C ALA A 186 0.83 -15.16 -9.03
N GLY A 187 0.81 -13.90 -8.57
CA GLY A 187 1.63 -12.82 -9.09
C GLY A 187 3.12 -12.92 -8.72
N LEU A 188 3.46 -13.54 -7.58
CA LEU A 188 4.81 -13.53 -7.04
C LEU A 188 5.87 -14.18 -7.98
N PRO A 189 5.63 -15.34 -8.61
CA PRO A 189 6.57 -15.90 -9.59
C PRO A 189 6.81 -14.96 -10.78
N PHE A 190 5.77 -14.27 -11.26
CA PHE A 190 5.89 -13.34 -12.39
C PHE A 190 6.63 -12.05 -12.01
N ALA A 191 6.52 -11.61 -10.75
CA ALA A 191 7.30 -10.49 -10.24
C ALA A 191 8.80 -10.82 -10.18
N LEU A 192 9.16 -12.08 -9.90
CA LEU A 192 10.54 -12.55 -9.74
C LEU A 192 11.19 -12.99 -11.06
N MET A 193 10.42 -13.55 -12.00
CA MET A 193 10.90 -13.99 -13.31
C MET A 193 11.03 -12.81 -14.27
N GLY A 194 12.15 -12.09 -14.15
CA GLY A 194 12.40 -10.75 -14.69
C GLY A 194 12.67 -10.61 -16.19
N ASP A 195 12.36 -11.61 -17.01
CA ASP A 195 12.89 -11.64 -18.39
C ASP A 195 12.06 -10.84 -19.40
N THR A 196 10.80 -10.49 -19.07
CA THR A 196 9.94 -9.69 -19.96
C THR A 196 8.98 -8.76 -19.19
N PRO A 197 8.89 -7.46 -19.56
CA PRO A 197 7.95 -6.51 -18.94
C PRO A 197 6.49 -7.00 -18.95
N PHE A 198 6.11 -7.77 -19.97
CA PHE A 198 4.77 -8.35 -20.09
C PHE A 198 4.41 -9.29 -18.93
N ARG A 199 5.36 -10.11 -18.45
CA ARG A 199 5.14 -11.02 -17.32
C ARG A 199 4.94 -10.25 -16.02
N GLN A 200 5.71 -9.18 -15.84
CA GLN A 200 5.70 -8.32 -14.66
C GLN A 200 4.38 -7.52 -14.51
N ILE A 201 3.69 -7.20 -15.61
CA ILE A 201 2.44 -6.40 -15.59
C ILE A 201 1.21 -7.23 -15.16
N LEU A 202 1.29 -8.56 -15.09
CA LEU A 202 0.15 -9.44 -14.77
C LEU A 202 -0.41 -9.29 -13.34
N VAL A 203 0.37 -8.72 -12.41
CA VAL A 203 -0.08 -8.50 -11.02
C VAL A 203 -1.28 -7.56 -10.95
N VAL A 204 -1.29 -6.51 -11.78
CA VAL A 204 -2.37 -5.50 -11.77
C VAL A 204 -3.69 -6.09 -12.26
N PRO A 205 -3.78 -6.77 -13.43
CA PRO A 205 -4.98 -7.49 -13.85
C PRO A 205 -5.50 -8.49 -12.82
N LEU A 206 -4.64 -9.27 -12.16
CA LEU A 206 -5.06 -10.23 -11.13
C LEU A 206 -5.73 -9.53 -9.95
N ALA A 207 -5.14 -8.44 -9.46
CA ALA A 207 -5.72 -7.63 -8.39
C ALA A 207 -7.04 -6.96 -8.82
N SER A 208 -7.11 -6.45 -10.06
CA SER A 208 -8.32 -5.84 -10.63
C SER A 208 -9.46 -6.84 -10.73
N VAL A 209 -9.19 -8.06 -11.21
CA VAL A 209 -10.19 -9.14 -11.27
C VAL A 209 -10.67 -9.49 -9.87
N ALA A 210 -9.77 -9.66 -8.90
CA ALA A 210 -10.14 -9.92 -7.51
C ALA A 210 -11.06 -8.83 -6.94
N ALA A 211 -10.77 -7.56 -7.21
CA ALA A 211 -11.58 -6.42 -6.79
C ALA A 211 -12.96 -6.40 -7.47
N ILE A 212 -13.01 -6.56 -8.80
CA ILE A 212 -14.27 -6.55 -9.57
C ILE A 212 -15.17 -7.70 -9.13
N VAL A 213 -14.62 -8.91 -9.00
CA VAL A 213 -15.37 -10.09 -8.53
C VAL A 213 -15.92 -9.84 -7.13
N SER A 214 -15.14 -9.22 -6.24
CA SER A 214 -15.60 -8.90 -4.89
C SER A 214 -16.77 -7.91 -4.88
N ILE A 215 -16.72 -6.90 -5.75
CA ILE A 215 -17.81 -5.92 -5.93
C ILE A 215 -19.08 -6.62 -6.43
N VAL A 216 -18.98 -7.39 -7.52
CA VAL A 216 -20.12 -8.12 -8.11
C VAL A 216 -20.70 -9.11 -7.10
N TYR A 217 -19.86 -9.87 -6.42
CA TYR A 217 -20.29 -10.84 -5.42
C TYR A 217 -21.03 -10.18 -4.26
N SER A 218 -20.65 -8.96 -3.86
CA SER A 218 -21.35 -8.26 -2.79
C SER A 218 -22.83 -7.98 -3.10
N TYR A 219 -23.17 -7.67 -4.35
CA TYR A 219 -24.57 -7.54 -4.77
C TYR A 219 -25.31 -8.89 -4.71
N VAL A 220 -24.68 -9.94 -5.23
CA VAL A 220 -25.27 -11.29 -5.29
C VAL A 220 -25.59 -11.82 -3.90
N VAL A 221 -24.67 -11.64 -2.94
CA VAL A 221 -24.89 -12.06 -1.54
C VAL A 221 -25.99 -11.23 -0.90
N TRP A 222 -25.98 -9.92 -1.09
CA TRP A 222 -26.95 -9.01 -0.48
C TRP A 222 -28.40 -9.32 -0.86
N ARG A 223 -28.65 -9.76 -2.10
CA ARG A 223 -30.00 -10.14 -2.53
C ARG A 223 -30.64 -11.21 -1.65
N ASN A 224 -29.82 -12.08 -1.05
CA ASN A 224 -30.27 -13.18 -0.19
C ASN A 224 -29.91 -12.95 1.30
N ALA A 225 -29.48 -11.74 1.67
CA ALA A 225 -29.06 -11.45 3.04
C ALA A 225 -30.28 -11.31 3.98
N PRO A 226 -30.28 -12.00 5.14
CA PRO A 226 -31.41 -11.98 6.07
C PRO A 226 -31.54 -10.64 6.83
N ASP A 227 -30.45 -9.88 6.92
CA ASP A 227 -30.35 -8.58 7.59
C ASP A 227 -30.37 -7.41 6.60
N ARG A 228 -30.75 -7.64 5.33
CA ARG A 228 -30.79 -6.58 4.32
C ARG A 228 -31.75 -5.47 4.75
N LYS A 229 -31.26 -4.24 4.73
CA LYS A 229 -32.04 -3.02 4.93
C LYS A 229 -32.27 -2.33 3.60
#